data_AF-T1D1B9-F1
#
_entry.id   AF-T1D1B9-F1
#
_cell.length_a   1.000
_cell.length_b   1.000
_cell.length_c   1.000
_cell.angle_alpha   90.00
_cell.angle_beta   90.00
_cell.angle_gamma   90.00
#
_symmetry.space_group_name_H-M   'P 1'
#
loop_
_entity.id
_entity.type
_entity.pdbx_description
1 polymer ?
#
loop_
_entity_poly.entity_id
_entity_poly.type
_entity_poly.pdbx_seq_one_letter_code
_entity_poly.pdbx_strand_id
1 'polypeptide(L)'
;TEDWGETLFSALSRAGGKAFSNMAVGYNNVDVNAANKYGVAVGNTPGVLTETTAELAASLSLAAARRVVEADEFMRAGLYDGWLPNLFVGNLLKG
;
A
#
# COMPACT_ATOMS: atom_id res chain seq x y z
N THR A 1 1.34 -11.72 1.61
CA THR A 1 -0.12 -11.67 1.45
C THR A 1 -0.67 -13.04 1.76
N GLU A 2 -1.78 -13.09 2.48
CA GLU A 2 -2.49 -14.30 2.86
C GLU A 2 -3.19 -14.92 1.65
N ASP A 3 -3.12 -16.24 1.51
CA ASP A 3 -3.83 -16.98 0.47
C ASP A 3 -5.21 -17.41 0.96
N TRP A 4 -6.25 -16.81 0.39
CA TRP A 4 -7.64 -17.09 0.71
C TRP A 4 -8.20 -18.13 -0.26
N GLY A 5 -8.29 -19.39 0.19
CA GLY A 5 -8.68 -20.51 -0.67
C GLY A 5 -9.57 -21.55 0.01
N GLU A 6 -9.44 -22.81 -0.42
CA GLU A 6 -10.31 -23.94 -0.05
C GLU A 6 -10.62 -24.01 1.45
N THR A 7 -9.60 -23.95 2.30
CA THR A 7 -9.74 -24.04 3.76
C THR A 7 -10.64 -22.93 4.32
N LEU A 8 -10.43 -21.69 3.87
CA LEU A 8 -11.23 -20.54 4.30
C LEU A 8 -12.67 -20.69 3.84
N PHE A 9 -12.89 -20.90 2.54
CA PHE A 9 -14.24 -20.88 1.97
C PHE A 9 -15.08 -22.08 2.41
N SER A 10 -14.45 -23.24 2.64
CA SER A 10 -15.12 -24.38 3.25
C SER A 10 -15.57 -24.08 4.68
N ALA A 11 -14.69 -23.50 5.50
CA ALA A 11 -15.01 -23.14 6.88
C ALA A 11 -16.09 -22.05 6.95
N LEU A 12 -15.98 -21.01 6.12
CA LEU A 12 -16.94 -19.92 6.04
C LEU A 12 -18.33 -20.42 5.64
N SER A 13 -18.41 -21.26 4.61
CA SER A 13 -19.68 -21.82 4.14
C SER A 13 -20.32 -22.74 5.20
N ARG A 14 -19.53 -23.56 5.90
CA ARG A 14 -19.98 -24.39 7.03
C ARG A 14 -20.50 -23.55 8.21
N ALA A 15 -19.92 -22.38 8.43
CA ALA A 15 -20.38 -21.42 9.43
C ALA A 15 -21.62 -20.61 8.99
N GLY A 16 -22.13 -20.84 7.78
CA GLY A 16 -23.30 -20.14 7.22
C GLY A 16 -22.96 -18.83 6.48
N GLY A 17 -21.69 -18.50 6.32
CA GLY A 17 -21.23 -17.33 5.57
C GLY A 17 -21.56 -17.46 4.07
N LYS A 18 -21.91 -16.33 3.46
CA LYS A 18 -22.36 -16.25 2.05
C LYS A 18 -21.55 -15.30 1.18
N ALA A 19 -20.73 -14.45 1.79
CA ALA A 19 -19.93 -13.47 1.07
C ALA A 19 -18.57 -13.25 1.75
N PHE A 20 -17.57 -12.93 0.94
CA PHE A 20 -16.25 -12.50 1.34
C PHE A 20 -15.96 -11.15 0.67
N SER A 21 -15.82 -10.10 1.47
CA SER A 21 -15.54 -8.75 0.99
C SER A 21 -14.06 -8.43 1.20
N ASN A 22 -13.28 -8.49 0.14
CA ASN A 22 -11.85 -8.20 0.19
C ASN A 22 -11.63 -6.69 0.37
N MET A 23 -10.89 -6.33 1.42
CA MET A 23 -10.51 -4.94 1.70
C MET A 23 -9.26 -4.53 0.91
N ALA A 24 -9.29 -4.74 -0.40
CA ALA A 24 -8.22 -4.38 -1.33
C ALA A 24 -8.75 -4.29 -2.77
N VAL A 25 -8.00 -3.61 -3.65
CA VAL A 25 -8.27 -3.58 -5.09
C VAL A 25 -7.88 -4.91 -5.74
N GLY A 26 -6.63 -5.34 -5.55
CA GLY A 26 -6.12 -6.60 -6.07
C GLY A 26 -6.71 -7.79 -5.32
N TYR A 27 -7.00 -8.87 -6.05
CA TYR A 27 -7.56 -10.11 -5.51
C TYR A 27 -6.78 -11.36 -5.96
N ASN A 28 -5.52 -11.19 -6.40
CA ASN A 28 -4.66 -12.30 -6.84
C ASN A 28 -4.44 -13.38 -5.78
N ASN A 29 -4.61 -13.01 -4.50
CA ASN A 29 -4.51 -13.90 -3.35
C ASN A 29 -5.86 -14.53 -2.95
N VAL A 30 -6.93 -14.30 -3.73
CA VAL A 30 -8.26 -14.85 -3.49
C VAL A 30 -8.55 -15.90 -4.56
N ASP A 31 -8.70 -17.16 -4.16
CA ASP A 31 -9.16 -18.23 -5.05
C ASP A 31 -10.67 -18.12 -5.26
N VAL A 32 -11.04 -17.38 -6.30
CA VAL A 32 -12.43 -17.17 -6.72
C VAL A 32 -13.11 -18.48 -7.10
N ASN A 33 -12.37 -19.48 -7.61
CA ASN A 33 -12.95 -20.77 -7.99
C ASN A 33 -13.33 -21.58 -6.73
N ALA A 34 -12.49 -21.56 -5.71
CA ALA A 34 -12.83 -22.14 -4.41
C ALA A 34 -14.04 -21.44 -3.77
N ALA A 35 -14.09 -20.10 -3.81
CA ALA A 35 -15.25 -19.36 -3.30
C ALA A 35 -16.56 -19.76 -4.01
N ASN A 36 -16.53 -19.85 -5.35
CA ASN A 36 -17.66 -20.29 -6.16
C ASN A 36 -18.10 -21.72 -5.82
N LYS A 37 -17.16 -22.65 -5.63
CA LYS A 37 -17.43 -24.04 -5.22
C LYS A 37 -18.24 -24.12 -3.93
N TYR A 38 -18.02 -23.19 -3.00
CA TYR A 38 -18.70 -23.15 -1.71
C TYR A 38 -19.90 -22.19 -1.66
N GLY A 39 -20.28 -21.60 -2.80
CA GLY A 39 -21.41 -20.67 -2.90
C GLY A 39 -21.18 -19.36 -2.13
N VAL A 40 -19.93 -18.90 -2.06
CA VAL A 40 -19.54 -17.66 -1.40
C VAL A 40 -19.27 -16.59 -2.47
N ALA A 41 -20.02 -15.49 -2.44
CA ALA A 41 -19.77 -14.35 -3.31
C ALA A 41 -18.49 -13.61 -2.90
N VAL A 42 -17.68 -13.19 -3.86
CA VAL A 42 -16.45 -12.41 -3.61
C VAL A 42 -16.63 -10.98 -4.10
N GLY A 43 -16.32 -10.01 -3.24
CA GLY A 43 -16.24 -8.58 -3.58
C GLY A 43 -14.84 -8.02 -3.31
N ASN A 44 -14.54 -6.86 -3.90
CA ASN A 44 -13.30 -6.09 -3.69
C ASN A 44 -13.60 -4.58 -3.79
N THR A 45 -12.58 -3.72 -3.64
CA THR A 45 -12.76 -2.25 -3.58
C THR A 45 -12.01 -1.50 -4.68
N PRO A 46 -12.35 -1.67 -5.97
CA PRO A 46 -11.67 -0.98 -7.07
C PRO A 46 -11.95 0.53 -7.09
N GLY A 47 -10.99 1.30 -7.59
CA GLY A 47 -11.16 2.74 -7.89
C GLY A 47 -11.00 3.72 -6.72
N VAL A 48 -10.93 3.25 -5.46
CA VAL A 48 -10.89 4.14 -4.28
C VAL A 48 -9.48 4.53 -3.81
N LEU A 49 -8.44 3.94 -4.40
CA LEU A 49 -7.04 4.09 -3.95
C LEU A 49 -6.09 4.70 -4.99
N THR A 50 -6.57 4.98 -6.21
CA THR A 50 -5.73 5.45 -7.32
C THR A 50 -5.04 6.76 -6.97
N GLU A 51 -5.80 7.78 -6.57
CA GLU A 51 -5.26 9.10 -6.25
C GLU A 51 -4.33 9.06 -5.03
N THR A 52 -4.76 8.43 -3.94
CA THR A 52 -3.93 8.31 -2.73
C THR A 52 -2.61 7.58 -2.99
N THR A 53 -2.62 6.55 -3.84
CA THR A 53 -1.39 5.84 -4.23
C THR A 53 -0.49 6.73 -5.10
N ALA A 54 -1.06 7.49 -6.03
CA ALA A 54 -0.32 8.42 -6.88
C ALA A 54 0.31 9.57 -6.06
N GLU A 55 -0.44 10.16 -5.13
CA GLU A 55 0.04 11.18 -4.20
C GLU A 55 1.19 10.67 -3.35
N LEU A 56 1.09 9.44 -2.82
CA LEU A 56 2.17 8.83 -2.05
C LEU A 56 3.39 8.56 -2.92
N ALA A 57 3.22 8.06 -4.14
CA ALA A 57 4.33 7.83 -5.07
C ALA A 57 5.07 9.14 -5.43
N ALA A 58 4.33 10.22 -5.72
CA ALA A 58 4.90 11.53 -5.97
C ALA A 58 5.62 12.09 -4.73
N SER A 59 5.01 11.95 -3.56
CA SER A 59 5.59 12.39 -2.28
C SER A 59 6.90 11.66 -1.96
N LEU A 60 6.93 10.33 -2.09
CA LEU A 60 8.13 9.52 -1.88
C LEU A 60 9.23 9.87 -2.89
N SER A 61 8.87 10.08 -4.16
CA SER A 61 9.82 10.48 -5.21
C SER A 61 10.47 11.81 -4.88
N LEU A 62 9.68 12.81 -4.47
CA LEU A 62 10.20 14.11 -4.07
C LEU A 62 11.03 14.03 -2.79
N ALA A 63 10.55 13.29 -1.78
CA ALA A 63 11.24 13.12 -0.51
C ALA A 63 12.63 12.51 -0.70
N ALA A 64 12.74 11.47 -1.53
CA ALA A 64 14.00 10.84 -1.89
C ALA A 64 14.92 11.80 -2.67
N ALA A 65 14.39 12.43 -3.73
CA ALA A 65 15.17 13.35 -4.56
C ALA A 65 15.72 14.55 -3.78
N ARG A 66 14.97 15.02 -2.77
CA ARG A 66 15.30 16.21 -1.96
C ARG A 66 15.84 15.88 -0.57
N ARG A 67 16.16 14.60 -0.31
CA ARG A 67 16.76 14.14 0.95
C ARG A 67 15.97 14.59 2.19
N VAL A 68 14.64 14.62 2.09
CA VAL A 68 13.75 15.21 3.11
C VAL A 68 13.85 14.47 4.45
N VAL A 69 13.86 13.13 4.42
CA VAL A 69 13.91 12.32 5.65
C VAL A 69 15.24 12.52 6.39
N GLU A 70 16.35 12.49 5.66
CA GLU A 70 17.70 12.70 6.23
C GLU A 70 17.84 14.12 6.81
N ALA A 71 17.25 15.12 6.14
CA ALA A 71 17.24 16.49 6.64
C ALA A 71 16.37 16.63 7.91
N ASP A 72 15.20 16.00 7.98
CA ASP A 72 14.36 15.99 9.18
C ASP A 72 15.09 15.34 10.37
N GLU A 73 15.73 14.19 10.16
CA GLU A 73 16.54 13.51 11.18
C GLU A 73 17.68 14.41 11.70
N PHE A 74 18.42 15.04 10.78
CA PHE A 74 19.50 15.96 11.11
C PHE A 74 19.03 17.17 11.93
N MET A 75 17.88 17.76 11.55
CA MET A 75 17.27 18.87 12.28
C MET A 75 16.83 18.45 13.68
N ARG A 76 16.16 17.29 13.82
CA ARG A 76 15.72 16.75 15.12
C ARG A 76 16.89 16.39 16.03
N ALA A 77 18.03 16.01 15.47
CA ALA A 77 19.26 15.75 16.21
C ALA A 77 19.96 17.04 16.70
N GLY A 78 19.48 18.23 16.33
CA GLY A 78 20.07 19.51 16.75
C GLY A 78 21.41 19.81 16.09
N LEU A 79 21.71 19.19 14.95
CA LEU A 79 22.99 19.32 14.26
C LEU A 79 23.05 20.53 13.32
N TYR A 80 21.97 21.29 13.20
CA TYR A 80 21.90 22.45 12.33
C TYR A 80 22.50 23.69 12.98
N ASP A 81 23.70 24.05 12.55
CA ASP A 81 24.41 25.27 12.99
C ASP A 81 24.32 26.43 11.98
N GLY A 82 23.61 26.22 10.86
CA GLY A 82 23.44 27.23 9.81
C GLY A 82 23.45 26.65 8.40
N TRP A 83 23.21 27.52 7.42
CA TRP A 83 23.21 27.13 6.02
C TRP A 83 24.63 26.86 5.50
N LEU A 84 24.81 25.78 4.74
CA LEU A 84 26.02 25.49 3.98
C LEU A 84 25.68 25.21 2.50
N PRO A 85 26.54 25.59 1.54
CA PRO A 85 26.26 25.41 0.11
C PRO A 85 25.99 23.96 -0.32
N ASN A 86 26.52 22.99 0.43
CA ASN A 86 26.44 21.56 0.15
C ASN A 86 25.49 20.78 1.08
N LEU A 87 24.86 21.44 2.05
CA LEU A 87 23.99 20.78 3.02
C LEU A 87 22.70 20.30 2.32
N PHE A 88 22.50 18.98 2.29
CA PHE A 88 21.36 18.30 1.65
C PHE A 88 21.08 18.72 0.20
N VAL A 89 22.12 19.00 -0.58
CA VAL A 89 21.96 19.16 -2.04
C VAL A 89 21.40 17.85 -2.61
N GLY A 90 20.23 17.94 -3.23
CA GLY A 90 19.50 16.82 -3.81
C GLY A 90 19.52 16.83 -5.34
N ASN A 91 18.71 15.97 -5.93
CA ASN A 91 18.55 15.85 -7.38
C ASN A 91 17.25 16.52 -7.85
N LEU A 92 17.28 17.07 -9.07
CA LEU A 92 16.05 17.47 -9.77
C LEU A 92 15.36 16.22 -10.32
N LEU A 93 14.03 16.20 -10.24
CA LEU A 93 13.23 15.24 -11.01
C LEU A 93 13.31 15.65 -12.48
N LYS A 94 13.77 14.73 -13.33
CA LYS A 94 13.82 14.90 -14.79
C LYS A 94 12.89 13.85 -15.39
N GLY A 95 11.98 14.31 -16.25
CA GLY A 95 11.13 13.43 -17.08
C GLY A 95 11.89 12.89 -18.28
#